data_AF-A0AA97J2T1-F1
#
_entry.id   AF-A0AA97J2T1-F1
#
_cell.length_a   1.000
_cell.length_b   1.000
_cell.length_c   1.000
_cell.angle_alpha   90.00
_cell.angle_beta   90.00
_cell.angle_gamma   90.00
#
_symmetry.space_group_name_H-M   'P 1'
#
loop_
_entity.id
_entity.type
_entity.pdbx_description
1 polymer ?
#
loop_
_entity_poly.entity_id
_entity_poly.type
_entity_poly.pdbx_seq_one_letter_code
_entity_poly.pdbx_strand_id
1 'polypeptide(L)'
;MVALFQVEPYQGFFRDDSSLNGIRLHCPDGSFITSTVGLCIRNKISFLYDILVKERGDLDVEARKYISTLTVSNGGLWGKWGEKQLCQKGYAKGFSLKVQSMLGALGDATALNGIRLHCSDGSLITSSVGEDGTWSYEHSCFLGYLISFSLRVSPPQGIGDDTAANNIKFKCEDGRKLEGNGPAWGTYGAWSETCIMSGICGIQTKVERPQGLAALDRTELNDVKFFCCT
;
A
#
# COMPACT_ATOMS: atom_id res chain seq x y z
N MET A 1 -2.86 -30.57 -5.42
CA MET A 1 -2.06 -31.41 -6.33
C MET A 1 -2.91 -31.64 -7.56
N VAL A 2 -2.42 -31.32 -8.75
CA VAL A 2 -3.19 -31.46 -10.00
C VAL A 2 -2.56 -32.59 -10.80
N ALA A 3 -3.35 -33.63 -11.10
CA ALA A 3 -2.93 -34.72 -11.96
C ALA A 3 -3.46 -34.46 -13.37
N LEU A 4 -2.56 -34.42 -14.35
CA LEU A 4 -2.92 -34.38 -15.77
C LEU A 4 -2.74 -35.78 -16.34
N PHE A 5 -3.82 -36.32 -16.87
CA PHE A 5 -3.84 -37.61 -17.55
C PHE A 5 -3.62 -37.37 -19.03
N GLN A 6 -2.60 -38.02 -19.59
CA GLN A 6 -2.39 -38.00 -21.03
C GLN A 6 -2.94 -39.31 -21.59
N VAL A 7 -4.03 -39.18 -22.33
CA VAL A 7 -4.68 -40.29 -23.05
C VAL A 7 -4.46 -40.05 -24.54
N GLU A 8 -4.23 -41.10 -25.31
CA GLU A 8 -4.14 -40.96 -26.76
C GLU A 8 -5.46 -40.45 -27.36
N PRO A 9 -5.41 -39.64 -28.44
CA PRO A 9 -6.62 -39.19 -29.11
C PRO A 9 -7.38 -40.38 -29.73
N TYR A 10 -8.71 -40.34 -29.64
CA TYR A 10 -9.62 -41.38 -30.15
C TYR A 10 -9.41 -41.63 -31.65
N GLN A 11 -9.08 -42.87 -32.05
CA GLN A 11 -8.73 -43.23 -33.44
C GLN A 11 -9.86 -43.89 -34.27
N GLY A 12 -11.09 -44.03 -33.75
CA GLY A 12 -12.24 -44.49 -34.56
C GLY A 12 -12.48 -46.02 -34.58
N PHE A 13 -13.16 -46.51 -35.61
CA PHE A 13 -14.25 -47.53 -35.56
C PHE A 13 -13.93 -49.00 -35.18
N PHE A 14 -12.67 -49.39 -35.01
CA PHE A 14 -12.34 -50.70 -34.41
C PHE A 14 -11.87 -50.44 -32.97
N ARG A 15 -12.71 -50.83 -32.01
CA ARG A 15 -12.56 -50.52 -30.58
C ARG A 15 -11.49 -51.40 -29.93
N ASP A 16 -10.28 -50.86 -29.82
CA ASP A 16 -9.19 -51.34 -28.97
C ASP A 16 -8.03 -50.32 -29.11
N ASP A 17 -7.58 -49.52 -28.14
CA ASP A 17 -7.82 -49.35 -26.71
C ASP A 17 -7.63 -47.86 -26.38
N SER A 18 -8.33 -47.32 -25.37
CA SER A 18 -8.01 -46.02 -24.76
C SER A 18 -7.22 -46.24 -23.47
N SER A 19 -6.04 -46.84 -23.58
CA SER A 19 -5.16 -47.03 -22.42
C SER A 19 -4.38 -45.75 -22.13
N LEU A 20 -4.08 -45.57 -20.85
CA LEU A 20 -3.45 -44.36 -20.32
C LEU A 20 -1.93 -44.50 -20.48
N ASN A 21 -1.35 -43.75 -21.42
CA ASN A 21 0.07 -43.92 -21.80
C ASN A 21 1.05 -43.14 -20.92
N GLY A 22 0.54 -42.33 -19.98
CA GLY A 22 1.36 -41.73 -18.95
C GLY A 22 0.57 -40.85 -17.99
N ILE A 23 1.03 -40.81 -16.74
CA ILE A 23 0.53 -39.89 -15.71
C ILE A 23 1.66 -38.90 -15.38
N ARG A 24 1.35 -37.60 -15.41
CA ARG A 24 2.28 -36.55 -14.95
C ARG A 24 1.65 -35.79 -13.78
N LEU A 25 2.35 -35.80 -12.65
CA LEU A 25 1.91 -35.16 -11.42
C LEU A 25 2.65 -33.83 -11.23
N HIS A 26 1.89 -32.74 -11.05
CA HIS A 26 2.43 -31.42 -10.78
C HIS A 26 2.35 -31.06 -9.30
N CYS A 27 3.41 -30.45 -8.81
CA CYS A 27 3.54 -29.93 -7.45
C CYS A 27 2.95 -28.51 -7.36
N PRO A 28 2.53 -28.05 -6.17
CA PRO A 28 1.94 -26.71 -5.98
C PRO A 28 2.86 -25.55 -6.39
N ASP A 29 4.17 -25.79 -6.45
CA ASP A 29 5.18 -24.81 -6.85
C ASP A 29 5.49 -24.83 -8.36
N GLY A 30 4.72 -25.59 -9.16
CA GLY A 30 4.86 -25.70 -10.61
C GLY A 30 5.85 -26.78 -11.11
N SER A 31 6.59 -27.43 -10.21
CA SER A 31 7.47 -28.56 -10.55
C SER A 31 6.68 -29.85 -10.83
N PHE A 32 7.35 -30.91 -11.30
CA PHE A 32 6.71 -32.20 -11.56
C PHE A 32 7.46 -33.35 -10.89
N ILE A 33 6.73 -34.42 -10.58
CA ILE A 33 7.26 -35.63 -9.94
C ILE A 33 7.84 -36.56 -11.01
N THR A 34 9.05 -37.07 -10.79
CA THR A 34 9.64 -38.12 -11.65
C THR A 34 9.37 -39.51 -11.08
N SER A 35 9.22 -40.51 -11.96
CA SER A 35 8.81 -41.87 -11.60
C SER A 35 9.82 -42.61 -10.73
N THR A 36 11.07 -42.15 -10.64
CA THR A 36 12.16 -42.85 -9.95
C THR A 36 12.27 -42.52 -8.47
N VAL A 37 11.77 -41.37 -8.00
CA VAL A 37 12.04 -40.91 -6.61
C VAL A 37 10.87 -40.25 -5.89
N GLY A 38 9.72 -40.03 -6.55
CA GLY A 38 8.53 -39.47 -5.88
C GLY A 38 8.70 -38.04 -5.34
N LEU A 39 9.81 -37.37 -5.68
CA LEU A 39 10.17 -36.03 -5.23
C LEU A 39 9.91 -35.00 -6.34
N CYS A 40 9.46 -33.81 -5.94
CA CYS A 40 9.34 -32.64 -6.80
C CYS A 40 10.76 -32.16 -7.16
N ILE A 41 11.16 -32.28 -8.44
CA ILE A 41 12.50 -31.87 -8.90
C ILE A 41 12.36 -30.75 -9.93
N ARG A 42 13.10 -29.65 -9.75
CA ARG A 42 13.28 -28.62 -10.77
C ARG A 42 14.40 -29.02 -11.72
N ASN A 43 14.13 -28.99 -13.03
CA ASN A 43 15.13 -29.29 -14.05
C ASN A 43 16.30 -28.29 -13.97
N LYS A 44 17.57 -28.74 -14.13
CA LYS A 44 18.75 -27.84 -14.03
C LYS A 44 18.71 -26.67 -15.01
N ILE A 45 18.08 -26.86 -16.17
CA ILE A 45 17.84 -25.80 -17.15
C ILE A 45 16.85 -24.78 -16.62
N SER A 46 15.81 -25.20 -15.90
CA SER A 46 14.86 -24.32 -15.20
C SER A 46 15.53 -23.57 -14.05
N PHE A 47 16.52 -24.16 -13.37
CA PHE A 47 17.24 -23.47 -12.31
C PHE A 47 18.14 -22.37 -12.85
N LEU A 48 18.80 -22.59 -13.99
CA LEU A 48 19.56 -21.54 -14.70
C LEU A 48 18.61 -20.51 -15.31
N TYR A 49 17.44 -20.91 -15.82
CA TYR A 49 16.41 -19.97 -16.26
C TYR A 49 15.85 -19.16 -15.10
N ASP A 50 15.61 -19.77 -13.93
CA ASP A 50 15.19 -19.10 -12.70
C ASP A 50 16.28 -18.17 -12.18
N ILE A 51 17.57 -18.55 -12.24
CA ILE A 51 18.69 -17.67 -11.88
C ILE A 51 18.80 -16.53 -12.89
N LEU A 52 18.71 -16.77 -14.19
CA LEU A 52 18.74 -15.73 -15.21
C LEU A 52 17.49 -14.85 -15.18
N VAL A 53 16.32 -15.36 -14.78
CA VAL A 53 15.07 -14.60 -14.55
C VAL A 53 15.14 -13.85 -13.23
N LYS A 54 15.84 -14.37 -12.22
CA LYS A 54 16.10 -13.69 -10.95
C LYS A 54 17.13 -12.58 -11.12
N GLU A 55 18.23 -12.82 -11.84
CA GLU A 55 19.22 -11.80 -12.22
C GLU A 55 18.67 -10.79 -13.24
N ARG A 56 17.79 -11.21 -14.17
CA ARG A 56 17.07 -10.29 -15.09
C ARG A 56 15.89 -9.58 -14.41
N GLY A 57 15.37 -10.11 -13.31
CA GLY A 57 14.42 -9.45 -12.41
C GLY A 57 15.08 -8.49 -11.42
N ASP A 58 16.37 -8.69 -11.14
CA ASP A 58 17.24 -7.80 -10.34
C ASP A 58 18.05 -6.81 -11.22
N LEU A 59 17.87 -6.83 -12.55
CA LEU A 59 18.38 -5.80 -13.46
C LEU A 59 17.43 -4.60 -13.47
N ASP A 60 17.59 -3.75 -12.44
CA ASP A 60 17.12 -2.35 -12.32
C ASP A 60 15.67 -2.04 -12.74
N VAL A 61 14.71 -2.36 -11.86
CA VAL A 61 13.83 -1.26 -11.44
C VAL A 61 14.66 -0.49 -10.41
N GLU A 62 15.41 0.52 -10.84
CA GLU A 62 16.11 1.40 -9.91
C GLU A 62 15.08 1.86 -8.88
N ALA A 63 15.20 1.39 -7.63
CA ALA A 63 14.23 1.69 -6.60
C ALA A 63 14.17 3.21 -6.49
N ARG A 64 12.99 3.78 -6.79
CA ARG A 64 12.85 5.22 -6.97
C ARG A 64 13.48 5.97 -5.79
N LYS A 65 14.47 6.82 -6.07
CA LYS A 65 15.15 7.60 -5.04
C LYS A 65 14.35 8.85 -4.72
N TYR A 66 14.31 9.20 -3.44
CA TYR A 66 13.76 10.45 -2.94
C TYR A 66 14.91 11.31 -2.40
N ILE A 67 14.79 12.63 -2.52
CA ILE A 67 15.84 13.59 -2.17
C ILE A 67 15.61 14.25 -0.82
N SER A 68 14.37 14.29 -0.34
CA SER A 68 14.04 14.87 0.96
C SER A 68 12.75 14.28 1.54
N THR A 69 12.59 14.43 2.85
CA THR A 69 11.41 13.99 3.59
C THR A 69 10.70 15.19 4.19
N LEU A 70 9.41 15.33 3.92
CA LEU A 70 8.56 16.31 4.56
C LEU A 70 7.97 15.73 5.85
N THR A 71 8.10 16.47 6.94
CA THR A 71 7.54 16.14 8.26
C THR A 71 6.82 17.36 8.84
N VAL A 72 6.00 17.14 9.86
CA VAL A 72 5.38 18.19 10.67
C VAL A 72 5.71 17.97 12.14
N SER A 73 5.62 19.02 12.96
CA SER A 73 5.98 18.96 14.38
C SER A 73 4.84 18.49 15.29
N ASN A 74 3.60 18.46 14.78
CA ASN A 74 2.40 18.17 15.58
C ASN A 74 1.86 16.74 15.43
N GLY A 75 2.56 15.85 14.70
CA GLY A 75 2.18 14.44 14.61
C GLY A 75 2.37 13.67 15.92
N GLY A 76 1.59 12.62 16.12
CA GLY A 76 1.59 11.81 17.34
C GLY A 76 2.90 11.03 17.57
N LEU A 77 3.28 10.89 18.84
CA LEU A 77 4.54 10.26 19.26
C LEU A 77 4.49 8.73 19.25
N TRP A 78 3.29 8.14 19.33
CA TRP A 78 3.08 6.70 19.48
C TRP A 78 2.74 6.00 18.15
N GLY A 79 2.63 4.68 18.18
CA GLY A 79 2.47 3.84 16.99
C GLY A 79 3.78 3.50 16.26
N LYS A 80 3.67 2.67 15.22
CA LYS A 80 4.79 2.17 14.40
C LYS A 80 4.71 2.76 12.99
N TRP A 81 5.87 3.14 12.47
CA TRP A 81 5.98 3.51 11.05
C TRP A 81 5.75 2.28 10.18
N GLY A 82 4.82 2.40 9.23
CA GLY A 82 4.54 1.39 8.24
C GLY A 82 5.62 1.27 7.16
N GLU A 83 5.38 0.39 6.21
CA GLU A 83 6.18 0.34 4.99
C GLU A 83 5.99 1.62 4.17
N LYS A 84 7.10 2.15 3.67
CA LYS A 84 7.09 3.28 2.75
C LYS A 84 6.71 2.80 1.36
N GLN A 85 5.83 3.53 0.69
CA GLN A 85 5.55 3.33 -0.73
C GLN A 85 5.83 4.61 -1.52
N LEU A 86 6.27 4.43 -2.76
CA LEU A 86 6.59 5.51 -3.71
C LEU A 86 5.82 5.27 -5.01
N CYS A 87 5.42 6.35 -5.69
CA CYS A 87 4.94 6.32 -7.06
C CYS A 87 6.05 5.75 -7.94
N GLN A 88 5.73 4.88 -8.89
CA GLN A 88 6.77 4.34 -9.78
C GLN A 88 7.37 5.45 -10.64
N LYS A 89 6.52 6.33 -11.18
CA LYS A 89 6.92 7.50 -11.98
C LYS A 89 6.08 8.74 -11.60
N GLY A 90 6.65 9.93 -11.82
CA GLY A 90 5.97 11.22 -11.59
C GLY A 90 5.57 11.47 -10.13
N TYR A 91 4.55 12.29 -9.86
CA TYR A 91 4.27 12.76 -8.50
C TYR A 91 2.82 12.48 -8.10
N ALA A 92 2.53 12.56 -6.81
CA ALA A 92 1.18 12.52 -6.30
C ALA A 92 0.44 13.79 -6.72
N LYS A 93 -0.64 13.63 -7.49
CA LYS A 93 -1.52 14.72 -7.93
C LYS A 93 -2.72 14.94 -7.00
N GLY A 94 -2.99 13.96 -6.14
CA GLY A 94 -4.13 13.99 -5.25
C GLY A 94 -4.08 12.94 -4.16
N PHE A 95 -5.11 12.93 -3.33
CA PHE A 95 -5.21 12.04 -2.17
C PHE A 95 -6.65 11.67 -1.83
N SER A 96 -6.81 10.56 -1.11
CA SER A 96 -8.05 10.15 -0.45
C SER A 96 -7.75 9.79 1.00
N LEU A 97 -8.73 9.99 1.88
CA LEU A 97 -8.62 9.66 3.30
C LEU A 97 -9.52 8.49 3.64
N LYS A 98 -9.06 7.57 4.50
CA LYS A 98 -9.91 6.53 5.09
C LYS A 98 -10.37 7.03 6.46
N VAL A 99 -11.67 7.24 6.60
CA VAL A 99 -12.29 7.81 7.81
C VAL A 99 -13.48 6.96 8.20
N GLN A 100 -13.71 6.75 9.50
CA GLN A 100 -14.91 6.06 9.96
C GLN A 100 -16.15 6.96 9.77
N SER A 101 -17.16 6.44 9.06
CA SER A 101 -18.41 7.16 8.79
C SER A 101 -19.22 7.35 10.07
N MET A 102 -19.82 8.53 10.25
CA MET A 102 -20.82 8.87 11.29
C MET A 102 -22.18 8.15 11.13
N LEU A 103 -22.19 6.89 10.67
CA LEU A 103 -23.45 6.14 10.51
C LEU A 103 -23.85 5.47 11.83
N GLY A 104 -24.40 6.29 12.73
CA GLY A 104 -25.09 5.87 13.95
C GLY A 104 -25.26 7.04 14.93
N ALA A 105 -26.50 7.33 15.34
CA ALA A 105 -26.92 8.50 16.12
C ALA A 105 -26.27 8.69 17.53
N LEU A 106 -25.21 7.97 17.85
CA LEU A 106 -24.53 7.94 19.15
C LEU A 106 -23.00 7.72 19.05
N GLY A 107 -22.40 7.73 17.85
CA GLY A 107 -20.98 7.37 17.66
C GLY A 107 -20.13 8.52 17.12
N ASP A 108 -19.08 8.88 17.86
CA ASP A 108 -18.10 9.88 17.43
C ASP A 108 -17.37 9.46 16.15
N ALA A 109 -17.14 10.43 15.24
CA ALA A 109 -16.38 10.24 14.01
C ALA A 109 -14.93 9.86 14.36
N THR A 110 -14.65 8.57 14.35
CA THR A 110 -13.45 7.94 14.88
C THR A 110 -12.30 8.15 13.88
N ALA A 111 -11.46 9.16 14.16
CA ALA A 111 -10.11 9.45 13.66
C ALA A 111 -9.80 9.25 12.15
N LEU A 112 -8.62 9.71 11.72
CA LEU A 112 -8.07 9.35 10.41
C LEU A 112 -7.44 7.95 10.51
N ASN A 113 -7.85 7.02 9.63
CA ASN A 113 -7.32 5.65 9.63
C ASN A 113 -6.34 5.38 8.47
N GLY A 114 -6.31 6.24 7.45
CA GLY A 114 -5.42 6.02 6.33
C GLY A 114 -5.36 7.18 5.36
N ILE A 115 -4.24 7.27 4.66
CA ILE A 115 -4.00 8.22 3.58
C ILE A 115 -3.58 7.42 2.36
N ARG A 116 -4.18 7.75 1.22
CA ARG A 116 -3.84 7.20 -0.09
C ARG A 116 -3.46 8.34 -1.01
N LEU A 117 -2.33 8.23 -1.68
CA LEU A 117 -1.91 9.16 -2.72
C LEU A 117 -2.26 8.62 -4.10
N HIS A 118 -2.68 9.51 -4.99
CA HIS A 118 -2.96 9.24 -6.39
C HIS A 118 -1.80 9.77 -7.22
N CYS A 119 -1.03 8.88 -7.81
CA CYS A 119 0.13 9.22 -8.61
C CYS A 119 -0.26 9.64 -10.03
N SER A 120 0.57 10.45 -10.68
CA SER A 120 0.38 10.88 -12.06
C SER A 120 0.44 9.72 -13.07
N ASP A 121 1.12 8.63 -12.72
CA ASP A 121 1.19 7.40 -13.51
C ASP A 121 -0.06 6.50 -13.36
N GLY A 122 -1.05 6.93 -12.59
CA GLY A 122 -2.28 6.19 -12.32
C GLY A 122 -2.18 5.19 -11.19
N SER A 123 -0.99 4.99 -10.60
CA SER A 123 -0.83 4.13 -9.42
C SER A 123 -1.41 4.78 -8.17
N LEU A 124 -1.88 3.93 -7.26
CA LEU A 124 -2.36 4.31 -5.94
C LEU A 124 -1.40 3.77 -4.90
N ILE A 125 -0.84 4.65 -4.08
CA ILE A 125 0.10 4.27 -3.03
C ILE A 125 -0.43 4.64 -1.65
N THR A 126 -0.05 3.85 -0.65
CA THR A 126 -0.40 4.06 0.75
C THR A 126 0.77 3.62 1.64
N SER A 127 0.53 3.45 2.93
CA SER A 127 1.49 2.88 3.86
C SER A 127 0.72 1.97 4.82
N SER A 128 0.94 2.04 6.13
CA SER A 128 0.04 1.41 7.08
C SER A 128 -1.32 2.10 7.09
N VAL A 129 -2.38 1.29 7.06
CA VAL A 129 -3.78 1.74 7.04
C VAL A 129 -4.53 0.97 8.12
N GLY A 130 -5.34 1.67 8.90
CA GLY A 130 -6.27 1.08 9.86
C GLY A 130 -7.37 0.27 9.19
N GLU A 131 -7.89 -0.74 9.89
CA GLU A 131 -8.85 -1.69 9.34
C GLU A 131 -10.21 -1.04 9.03
N ASP A 132 -10.63 -0.09 9.86
CA ASP A 132 -11.95 0.52 9.80
C ASP A 132 -12.06 1.73 8.87
N GLY A 133 -13.31 2.07 8.54
CA GLY A 133 -13.68 3.27 7.78
C GLY A 133 -13.74 3.08 6.27
N THR A 134 -14.19 4.14 5.60
CA THR A 134 -14.38 4.17 4.16
C THR A 134 -13.46 5.21 3.54
N TRP A 135 -12.93 4.91 2.35
CA TRP A 135 -12.16 5.88 1.58
C TRP A 135 -13.08 6.99 1.06
N SER A 136 -12.67 8.24 1.26
CA SER A 136 -13.31 9.41 0.68
C SER A 136 -13.12 9.44 -0.84
N TYR A 137 -13.87 10.33 -1.50
CA TYR A 137 -13.54 10.71 -2.86
C TYR A 137 -12.12 11.34 -2.93
N GLU A 138 -11.57 11.37 -4.15
CA GLU A 138 -10.25 11.94 -4.45
C GLU A 138 -10.29 13.46 -4.42
N HIS A 139 -9.35 14.06 -3.70
CA HIS A 139 -9.02 15.47 -3.78
C HIS A 139 -7.75 15.63 -4.62
N SER A 140 -7.83 16.36 -5.73
CA SER A 140 -6.72 16.48 -6.68
C SER A 140 -6.42 17.91 -7.06
N CYS A 141 -5.14 18.17 -7.29
CA CYS A 141 -4.68 19.42 -7.88
C CYS A 141 -5.25 19.54 -9.29
N PHE A 142 -5.72 20.73 -9.65
CA PHE A 142 -6.24 20.97 -10.99
C PHE A 142 -5.13 20.94 -12.03
N LEU A 143 -3.98 21.52 -11.69
CA LEU A 143 -2.73 21.41 -12.42
C LEU A 143 -1.60 21.06 -11.45
N GLY A 144 -0.60 20.32 -11.94
CA GLY A 144 0.58 19.97 -11.16
C GLY A 144 0.34 18.87 -10.12
N TYR A 145 1.05 18.97 -9.01
CA TYR A 145 1.17 17.93 -7.98
C TYR A 145 1.27 18.50 -6.56
N LEU A 146 1.20 17.62 -5.56
CA LEU A 146 1.29 17.97 -4.15
C LEU A 146 2.75 18.30 -3.77
N ILE A 147 2.97 19.38 -3.03
CA ILE A 147 4.31 19.89 -2.71
C ILE A 147 4.58 20.13 -1.21
N SER A 148 3.55 20.21 -0.39
CA SER A 148 3.64 20.47 1.06
C SER A 148 2.34 20.04 1.73
N PHE A 149 2.39 19.77 3.03
CA PHE A 149 1.21 19.36 3.80
C PHE A 149 1.12 20.03 5.16
N SER A 150 -0.07 20.03 5.75
CA SER A 150 -0.33 20.43 7.14
C SER A 150 -1.28 19.43 7.76
N LEU A 151 -0.93 18.90 8.92
CA LEU A 151 -1.70 17.88 9.61
C LEU A 151 -2.62 18.52 10.65
N ARG A 152 -3.87 18.07 10.70
CA ARG A 152 -4.83 18.44 11.73
C ARG A 152 -4.87 17.40 12.81
N VAL A 153 -4.70 17.86 14.05
CA VAL A 153 -4.45 16.98 15.17
C VAL A 153 -5.23 17.48 16.39
N SER A 154 -5.80 16.56 17.16
CA SER A 154 -6.41 16.89 18.46
C SER A 154 -5.31 17.18 19.50
N PRO A 155 -5.44 18.23 20.32
CA PRO A 155 -4.51 18.47 21.42
C PRO A 155 -4.58 17.33 22.44
N PRO A 156 -3.49 17.06 23.19
CA PRO A 156 -3.51 16.10 24.29
C PRO A 156 -4.58 16.51 25.31
N GLN A 157 -5.48 15.60 25.70
CA GLN A 157 -6.54 15.90 26.68
C GLN A 157 -6.15 15.58 28.13
N GLY A 158 -4.91 15.11 28.37
CA GLY A 158 -4.44 14.79 29.71
C GLY A 158 -3.13 14.01 29.72
N ILE A 159 -2.79 13.45 30.88
CA ILE A 159 -1.64 12.55 31.04
C ILE A 159 -2.06 11.19 30.49
N GLY A 160 -1.56 10.84 29.31
CA GLY A 160 -1.82 9.55 28.66
C GLY A 160 -2.83 9.60 27.51
N ASP A 161 -3.38 10.77 27.17
CA ASP A 161 -4.26 10.92 26.01
C ASP A 161 -3.48 11.26 24.75
N ASP A 162 -3.81 10.56 23.67
CA ASP A 162 -3.03 10.58 22.44
C ASP A 162 -3.38 11.75 21.51
N THR A 163 -2.32 12.30 20.95
CA THR A 163 -2.35 13.24 19.84
C THR A 163 -2.69 12.47 18.56
N ALA A 164 -3.98 12.38 18.20
CA ALA A 164 -4.45 11.67 17.01
C ALA A 164 -4.59 12.61 15.79
N ALA A 165 -4.24 12.11 14.59
CA ALA A 165 -4.48 12.83 13.36
C ALA A 165 -5.94 12.70 12.93
N ASN A 166 -6.58 13.84 12.66
CA ASN A 166 -7.98 13.89 12.25
C ASN A 166 -8.12 14.24 10.77
N ASN A 167 -7.26 15.11 10.25
CA ASN A 167 -7.40 15.56 8.86
C ASN A 167 -6.04 16.04 8.32
N ILE A 168 -5.98 16.33 7.02
CA ILE A 168 -4.78 16.81 6.35
C ILE A 168 -5.13 17.84 5.28
N LYS A 169 -4.24 18.79 5.10
CA LYS A 169 -4.22 19.74 3.99
C LYS A 169 -2.98 19.52 3.15
N PHE A 170 -3.11 19.72 1.85
CA PHE A 170 -1.97 19.79 0.94
C PHE A 170 -1.94 21.11 0.20
N LYS A 171 -0.74 21.59 -0.13
CA LYS A 171 -0.52 22.62 -1.15
C LYS A 171 -0.21 21.92 -2.48
N CYS A 172 -0.82 22.44 -3.53
CA CYS A 172 -0.51 22.11 -4.91
C CYS A 172 0.59 23.05 -5.44
N GLU A 173 1.31 22.59 -6.46
CA GLU A 173 2.27 23.40 -7.23
C GLU A 173 1.63 24.68 -7.78
N ASP A 174 0.36 24.62 -8.19
CA ASP A 174 -0.41 25.77 -8.70
C ASP A 174 -0.86 26.77 -7.61
N GLY A 175 -0.41 26.58 -6.36
CA GLY A 175 -0.73 27.44 -5.21
C GLY A 175 -2.06 27.14 -4.52
N ARG A 176 -2.88 26.23 -5.05
CA ARG A 176 -4.13 25.83 -4.40
C ARG A 176 -3.88 25.02 -3.15
N LYS A 177 -4.84 25.04 -2.24
CA LYS A 177 -4.84 24.24 -1.01
C LYS A 177 -6.02 23.28 -1.06
N LEU A 178 -5.73 22.00 -0.88
CA LEU A 178 -6.72 20.94 -0.80
C LEU A 178 -6.88 20.56 0.67
N GLU A 179 -8.12 20.47 1.14
CA GLU A 179 -8.47 20.03 2.48
C GLU A 179 -9.21 18.70 2.38
N GLY A 180 -8.75 17.71 3.14
CA GLY A 180 -9.38 16.40 3.17
C GLY A 180 -10.72 16.41 3.91
N ASN A 181 -11.45 15.30 3.78
CA ASN A 181 -12.75 15.11 4.44
C ASN A 181 -12.62 14.36 5.77
N GLY A 182 -11.58 14.65 6.54
CA GLY A 182 -11.43 14.16 7.91
C GLY A 182 -12.31 14.92 8.90
N PRO A 183 -12.45 14.45 10.15
CA PRO A 183 -13.26 15.11 11.17
C PRO A 183 -12.88 16.58 11.42
N ALA A 184 -13.88 17.33 11.87
CA ALA A 184 -13.78 18.77 12.07
C ALA A 184 -13.14 19.18 13.43
N TRP A 185 -12.53 18.26 14.17
CA TRP A 185 -11.95 18.52 15.50
C TRP A 185 -10.42 18.65 15.48
N GLY A 186 -9.87 19.27 16.53
CA GLY A 186 -8.44 19.58 16.62
C GLY A 186 -8.04 20.81 15.81
N THR A 187 -6.74 21.06 15.68
CA THR A 187 -6.20 22.23 14.97
C THR A 187 -5.13 21.82 13.95
N TYR A 188 -5.04 22.58 12.86
CA TYR A 188 -3.97 22.42 11.89
C TYR A 188 -2.66 22.94 12.46
N GLY A 189 -1.61 22.13 12.38
CA GLY A 189 -0.25 22.56 12.70
C GLY A 189 0.36 23.44 11.62
N ALA A 190 1.62 23.81 11.83
CA ALA A 190 2.42 24.46 10.81
C ALA A 190 2.46 23.62 9.52
N TRP A 191 2.62 24.30 8.39
CA TRP A 191 2.92 23.62 7.13
C TRP A 191 4.30 22.99 7.21
N SER A 192 4.45 21.82 6.58
CA SER A 192 5.76 21.26 6.30
C SER A 192 6.57 22.19 5.40
N GLU A 193 7.86 21.91 5.30
CA GLU A 193 8.68 22.36 4.18
C GLU A 193 8.04 22.00 2.84
N THR A 194 8.52 22.64 1.78
CA THR A 194 8.04 22.44 0.41
C THR A 194 9.05 21.63 -0.39
N CYS A 195 8.59 20.68 -1.20
CA CYS A 195 9.43 20.04 -2.20
C CYS A 195 9.92 21.11 -3.21
N ILE A 196 11.23 21.39 -3.23
CA ILE A 196 11.82 22.41 -4.11
C ILE A 196 12.01 21.82 -5.50
N MET A 197 11.43 22.45 -6.54
CA MET A 197 11.51 22.01 -7.94
C MET A 197 11.16 20.53 -8.14
N SER A 198 10.29 19.99 -7.27
CA SER A 198 9.94 18.57 -7.19
C SER A 198 8.58 18.40 -6.54
N GLY A 199 8.01 17.20 -6.62
CA GLY A 199 6.73 16.85 -6.01
C GLY A 199 6.83 15.73 -4.99
N ILE A 200 5.79 15.63 -4.16
CA ILE A 200 5.59 14.47 -3.28
C ILE A 200 5.41 13.24 -4.17
N CYS A 201 6.26 12.24 -3.98
CA CYS A 201 6.24 10.98 -4.72
C CYS A 201 6.01 9.77 -3.81
N GLY A 202 5.86 9.97 -2.50
CA GLY A 202 5.90 8.88 -1.55
C GLY A 202 5.28 9.21 -0.22
N ILE A 203 4.91 8.16 0.49
CA ILE A 203 4.25 8.23 1.79
C ILE A 203 4.75 7.16 2.74
N GLN A 204 4.84 7.52 4.02
CA GLN A 204 4.97 6.57 5.13
C GLN A 204 4.10 7.07 6.28
N THR A 205 3.17 6.24 6.76
CA THR A 205 2.27 6.58 7.87
C THR A 205 2.74 5.92 9.16
N LYS A 206 2.43 6.56 10.28
CA LYS A 206 2.63 6.03 11.62
C LYS A 206 1.28 5.69 12.21
N VAL A 207 1.12 4.41 12.52
CA VAL A 207 -0.16 3.86 12.92
C VAL A 207 0.01 3.09 14.22
N GLU A 208 -0.87 3.34 15.16
CA GLU A 208 -0.94 2.60 16.40
C GLU A 208 -1.89 1.43 16.24
N ARG A 209 -1.35 0.21 16.29
CA ARG A 209 -2.19 -0.98 16.41
C ARG A 209 -2.37 -1.27 17.89
N PRO A 210 -3.59 -1.46 18.37
CA PRO A 210 -3.81 -1.81 19.75
C PRO A 210 -3.15 -3.16 20.08
N GLN A 211 -2.62 -3.30 21.30
CA GLN A 211 -2.02 -4.55 21.80
C GLN A 211 -2.71 -4.97 23.11
N GLY A 212 -2.94 -6.27 23.28
CA GLY A 212 -3.52 -6.84 24.51
C GLY A 212 -5.02 -6.51 24.70
N LEU A 213 -5.46 -6.28 25.94
CA LEU A 213 -6.85 -5.94 26.28
C LEU A 213 -7.32 -4.60 25.69
N ALA A 214 -6.38 -3.77 25.20
CA ALA A 214 -6.67 -2.54 24.46
C ALA A 214 -7.02 -2.78 22.98
N ALA A 215 -7.08 -4.04 22.51
CA ALA A 215 -7.54 -4.42 21.16
C ALA A 215 -8.98 -3.97 20.81
N LEU A 216 -9.71 -3.42 21.78
CA LEU A 216 -11.00 -2.76 21.56
C LEU A 216 -10.84 -1.33 21.02
N ASP A 217 -9.72 -0.67 21.29
CA ASP A 217 -9.40 0.65 20.74
C ASP A 217 -8.85 0.46 19.33
N ARG A 218 -9.49 1.11 18.37
CA ARG A 218 -9.26 0.83 16.95
C ARG A 218 -7.94 1.42 16.49
N THR A 219 -7.41 0.89 15.39
CA THR A 219 -6.11 1.29 14.84
C THR A 219 -6.18 2.72 14.28
N GLU A 220 -5.44 3.67 14.86
CA GLU A 220 -5.50 5.09 14.48
C GLU A 220 -4.20 5.59 13.83
N LEU A 221 -4.32 6.53 12.87
CA LEU A 221 -3.18 7.21 12.27
C LEU A 221 -2.73 8.37 13.16
N ASN A 222 -1.49 8.31 13.62
CA ASN A 222 -0.90 9.31 14.51
C ASN A 222 -0.05 10.33 13.75
N ASP A 223 0.67 9.90 12.72
CA ASP A 223 1.58 10.78 11.97
C ASP A 223 1.79 10.30 10.53
N VAL A 224 2.37 11.17 9.70
CA VAL A 224 2.71 10.87 8.31
C VAL A 224 3.95 11.64 7.85
N LYS A 225 4.77 10.98 7.04
CA LYS A 225 5.86 11.59 6.29
C LYS A 225 5.62 11.43 4.81
N PHE A 226 6.00 12.46 4.06
CA PHE A 226 5.99 12.43 2.61
C PHE A 226 7.41 12.55 2.07
N PHE A 227 7.64 12.00 0.90
CA PHE A 227 8.97 12.01 0.27
C PHE A 227 8.93 12.82 -1.02
N CYS A 228 9.90 13.71 -1.21
CA CYS A 228 10.08 14.45 -2.46
C CYS A 228 11.04 13.68 -3.37
N CYS A 229 10.68 13.49 -4.64
CA CYS A 229 11.56 12.86 -5.63
C CYS A 229 11.96 13.86 -6.71
N THR A 230 13.10 13.62 -7.36
CA THR A 230 13.43 14.21 -8.66
C THR A 230 12.63 13.52 -9.75
#